data_AF-A0A7S0DIW0-F1
#
_entry.id   AF-A0A7S0DIW0-F1
#
_cell.length_a   1.000
_cell.length_b   1.000
_cell.length_c   1.000
_cell.angle_alpha   90.00
_cell.angle_beta   90.00
_cell.angle_gamma   90.00
#
_symmetry.space_group_name_H-M   'P 1'
#
loop_
_entity.id
_entity.type
_entity.pdbx_description
1 polymer ?
#
loop_
_entity_poly.entity_id
_entity_poly.type
_entity_poly.pdbx_seq_one_letter_code
_entity_poly.pdbx_strand_id
1 'polypeptide(L)'
;GSPYWEPPNTIGWEALPFPSGKQYISEMERLLATIHRVSADALSLPDSDYFISYYKSPNGNALRLSNYPKQEVFPEAGQYRYGAHVDYGGFTLLLQDPTDGVGMGGLEVQDPKSKRWLTVLPRKGRDGEEAYTVNVGDLWQRWTNDLWHANNHRVGNPTKSTGARLALVFFSGPRADALIEPLPGHGKSKYPPATAGDLLQEKLQRSNL
;
A
#
# COMPACT_ATOMS: atom_id res chain seq x y z
N GLY A 1 -16.54 0.07 21.86
CA GLY A 1 -15.62 -0.74 21.04
C GLY A 1 -14.88 0.19 20.11
N SER A 2 -13.60 -0.09 19.82
CA SER A 2 -12.81 0.69 18.86
C SER A 2 -13.56 0.79 17.52
N PRO A 3 -13.71 1.99 16.91
CA PRO A 3 -14.34 2.13 15.60
C PRO A 3 -13.44 1.63 14.45
N TYR A 4 -12.28 1.06 14.76
CA TYR A 4 -11.28 0.61 13.81
C TYR A 4 -11.31 -0.91 13.67
N TRP A 5 -11.29 -1.39 12.43
CA TRP A 5 -11.17 -2.82 12.14
C TRP A 5 -9.73 -3.28 12.42
N GLU A 6 -9.60 -4.37 13.18
CA GLU A 6 -8.34 -5.04 13.46
C GLU A 6 -8.30 -6.38 12.71
N PRO A 7 -7.40 -6.56 11.72
CA PRO A 7 -7.20 -7.87 11.10
C PRO A 7 -6.82 -8.94 12.13
N PRO A 8 -7.19 -10.22 11.91
CA PRO A 8 -6.65 -11.29 12.75
C PRO A 8 -5.10 -11.29 12.70
N ASN A 9 -4.48 -11.45 13.87
CA ASN A 9 -3.02 -11.33 14.09
C ASN A 9 -2.43 -9.90 14.06
N THR A 10 -3.23 -8.84 14.21
CA THR A 10 -2.67 -7.53 14.56
C THR A 10 -2.27 -7.45 16.02
N ILE A 11 -1.07 -6.92 16.24
CA ILE A 11 -0.62 -6.44 17.54
C ILE A 11 -0.56 -4.92 17.49
N GLY A 12 -1.00 -4.25 18.56
CA GLY A 12 -0.76 -2.81 18.71
C GLY A 12 0.74 -2.53 18.63
N TRP A 13 1.12 -1.38 18.05
CA TRP A 13 2.53 -1.02 17.86
C TRP A 13 3.28 -0.97 19.21
N GLU A 14 2.56 -0.73 20.31
CA GLU A 14 3.06 -0.74 21.68
C GLU A 14 3.63 -2.11 22.07
N ALA A 15 3.02 -3.19 21.55
CA ALA A 15 3.32 -4.58 21.82
C ALA A 15 4.42 -5.17 20.90
N LEU A 16 4.97 -4.38 19.97
CA LEU A 16 6.12 -4.82 19.17
C LEU A 16 7.30 -5.11 20.10
N PRO A 17 7.83 -6.36 20.10
CA PRO A 17 8.84 -6.78 21.06
C PRO A 17 10.24 -6.21 20.76
N PHE A 18 10.42 -5.51 19.64
CA PHE A 18 11.71 -4.99 19.19
C PHE A 18 11.66 -3.48 18.94
N PRO A 19 12.56 -2.67 19.56
CA PRO A 19 12.64 -1.22 19.38
C PRO A 19 12.77 -0.78 17.92
N SER A 20 13.39 -1.60 17.07
CA SER A 20 13.57 -1.35 15.64
C SER A 20 12.24 -1.20 14.89
N GLY A 21 11.19 -1.93 15.29
CA GLY A 21 9.87 -1.83 14.67
C GLY A 21 9.22 -0.46 14.90
N LYS A 22 9.29 0.06 16.13
CA LYS A 22 8.76 1.38 16.48
C LYS A 22 9.52 2.50 15.75
N GLN A 23 10.84 2.39 15.70
CA GLN A 23 11.66 3.34 14.95
C GLN A 23 11.33 3.31 13.46
N TYR A 24 11.20 2.12 12.87
CA TYR A 24 10.84 1.96 11.46
C TYR A 24 9.49 2.63 11.13
N ILE A 25 8.45 2.40 11.95
CA ILE A 25 7.15 3.04 11.78
C ILE A 25 7.28 4.56 11.83
N SER A 26 8.01 5.10 12.80
CA SER A 26 8.22 6.55 12.92
C SER A 26 8.94 7.13 11.69
N GLU A 27 9.92 6.43 11.11
CA GLU A 27 10.55 6.85 9.85
C GLU A 27 9.60 6.77 8.66
N MET A 28 8.75 5.74 8.60
CA MET A 28 7.73 5.62 7.55
C MET A 28 6.69 6.75 7.64
N GLU A 29 6.29 7.16 8.84
CA GLU A 29 5.40 8.31 9.04
C GLU A 29 6.03 9.63 8.59
N ARG A 30 7.33 9.83 8.88
CA ARG A 30 8.08 10.99 8.37
C ARG A 30 8.17 10.99 6.85
N LEU A 31 8.49 9.85 6.25
CA LEU A 31 8.52 9.68 4.80
C LEU A 31 7.15 9.93 4.17
N LEU A 32 6.09 9.40 4.77
CA LEU A 32 4.71 9.61 4.34
C LEU A 32 4.33 11.09 4.37
N ALA A 33 4.71 11.84 5.41
CA ALA A 33 4.47 13.28 5.48
C ALA A 33 5.17 14.04 4.33
N THR A 34 6.39 13.64 3.96
CA THR A 34 7.09 14.18 2.78
C THR A 34 6.35 13.85 1.48
N ILE A 35 5.92 12.59 1.31
CA ILE A 35 5.15 12.16 0.13
C ILE A 35 3.85 12.96 0.01
N HIS A 36 3.14 13.18 1.11
CA HIS A 36 1.92 13.98 1.13
C HIS A 36 2.15 15.43 0.68
N ARG A 37 3.24 16.07 1.10
CA ARG A 37 3.59 17.42 0.66
C ARG A 37 3.86 17.49 -0.84
N VAL A 38 4.71 16.59 -1.33
CA VAL A 38 5.00 16.46 -2.76
C VAL A 38 3.72 16.16 -3.55
N SER A 39 2.80 15.38 -2.99
CA SER A 39 1.51 15.07 -3.61
C SER A 39 0.60 16.28 -3.70
N ALA A 40 0.50 17.08 -2.63
CA ALA A 40 -0.27 18.32 -2.63
C ALA A 40 0.25 19.28 -3.69
N ASP A 41 1.57 19.44 -3.79
CA ASP A 41 2.21 20.27 -4.81
C ASP A 41 1.94 19.73 -6.23
N ALA A 42 2.10 18.42 -6.45
CA ALA A 42 1.84 17.77 -7.73
C ALA A 42 0.36 17.88 -8.18
N LEU A 43 -0.56 17.97 -7.21
CA LEU A 43 -1.99 18.17 -7.43
C LEU A 43 -2.38 19.66 -7.47
N SER A 44 -1.39 20.57 -7.43
CA SER A 44 -1.61 22.02 -7.44
C SER A 44 -2.57 22.50 -6.34
N LEU A 45 -2.51 21.87 -5.17
CA LEU A 45 -3.27 22.31 -4.00
C LEU A 45 -2.63 23.59 -3.42
N PRO A 46 -3.43 24.51 -2.86
CA PRO A 46 -2.92 25.78 -2.35
C PRO A 46 -2.10 25.65 -1.06
N ASP A 47 -2.19 24.50 -0.38
CA ASP A 47 -1.49 24.21 0.87
C ASP A 47 -0.70 22.91 0.73
N SER A 48 0.63 22.96 0.83
CA SER A 48 1.48 21.77 0.78
C SER A 48 1.22 20.83 1.97
N ASP A 49 0.68 21.32 3.09
CA ASP A 49 0.31 20.51 4.24
C ASP A 49 -1.14 19.99 4.18
N TYR A 50 -1.85 20.16 3.05
CA TYR A 50 -3.28 19.82 2.89
C TYR A 50 -3.64 18.43 3.45
N PHE A 51 -2.84 17.41 3.10
CA PHE A 51 -3.10 16.03 3.52
C PHE A 51 -2.68 15.72 4.97
N ILE A 52 -1.77 16.50 5.56
CA ILE A 52 -1.16 16.18 6.86
C ILE A 52 -2.22 16.05 7.95
N SER A 53 -3.24 16.92 7.94
CA SER A 53 -4.32 16.89 8.93
C SER A 53 -5.18 15.63 8.86
N TYR A 54 -5.41 15.11 7.65
CA TYR A 54 -6.20 13.90 7.43
C TYR A 54 -5.50 12.63 7.91
N TYR A 55 -4.16 12.61 7.94
CA TYR A 55 -3.37 11.45 8.34
C TYR A 55 -2.85 11.52 9.78
N LYS A 56 -3.25 12.53 10.57
CA LYS A 56 -3.02 12.57 12.02
C LYS A 56 -4.01 11.66 12.76
N SER A 57 -3.88 10.34 12.55
CA SER A 57 -4.67 9.31 13.21
C SER A 57 -3.75 8.27 13.86
N PRO A 58 -3.98 7.87 15.12
CA PRO A 58 -3.19 6.79 15.73
C PRO A 58 -3.41 5.42 15.05
N ASN A 59 -4.53 5.24 14.33
CA ASN A 59 -4.96 3.93 13.82
C ASN A 59 -5.17 3.92 12.29
N GLY A 60 -4.66 4.92 11.56
CA GLY A 60 -4.80 4.99 10.10
C GLY A 60 -3.76 4.17 9.34
N ASN A 61 -2.59 3.95 9.94
CA ASN A 61 -1.47 3.27 9.31
C ASN A 61 -1.33 1.83 9.81
N ALA A 62 -0.77 0.95 8.98
CA ALA A 62 -0.48 -0.43 9.33
C ALA A 62 0.84 -0.90 8.74
N LEU A 63 1.65 -1.62 9.52
CA LEU A 63 2.85 -2.30 9.04
C LEU A 63 2.59 -3.80 8.92
N ARG A 64 2.71 -4.35 7.71
CA ARG A 64 2.64 -5.79 7.44
C ARG A 64 4.03 -6.34 7.18
N LEU A 65 4.47 -7.24 8.04
CA LEU A 65 5.66 -8.07 7.82
C LEU A 65 5.20 -9.36 7.12
N SER A 66 5.52 -9.47 5.84
CA SER A 66 5.08 -10.59 5.00
C SER A 66 6.22 -11.60 4.85
N ASN A 67 6.00 -12.84 5.28
CA ASN A 67 6.90 -13.95 4.99
C ASN A 67 6.24 -14.87 3.96
N TYR A 68 6.90 -15.05 2.82
CA TYR A 68 6.52 -15.95 1.76
C TYR A 68 7.47 -17.15 1.80
N PRO A 69 7.04 -18.31 2.34
CA PRO A 69 7.92 -19.45 2.56
C PRO A 69 8.55 -19.97 1.26
N LYS A 70 9.68 -20.67 1.38
CA LYS A 70 10.26 -21.45 0.28
C LYS A 70 9.19 -22.37 -0.31
N GLN A 71 9.11 -22.42 -1.64
CA GLN A 71 8.27 -23.37 -2.38
C GLN A 71 9.15 -24.46 -2.97
N GLU A 72 8.93 -25.70 -2.52
CA GLU A 72 9.58 -26.91 -3.08
C GLU A 72 8.73 -27.55 -4.18
N VAL A 73 7.41 -27.41 -4.06
CA VAL A 73 6.43 -27.79 -5.07
C VAL A 73 5.88 -26.52 -5.68
N PHE A 74 5.92 -26.45 -7.02
CA PHE A 74 5.33 -25.32 -7.74
C PHE A 74 3.81 -25.42 -7.72
N PRO A 75 3.11 -24.32 -7.43
CA PRO A 75 1.65 -24.31 -7.41
C PRO A 75 1.08 -24.38 -8.83
N GLU A 76 -0.20 -24.72 -8.93
CA GLU A 76 -0.90 -24.85 -10.20
C GLU A 76 -1.00 -23.49 -10.94
N ALA A 77 -1.25 -23.54 -12.25
CA ALA A 77 -1.49 -22.34 -13.03
C ALA A 77 -2.67 -21.54 -12.44
N GLY A 78 -2.46 -20.23 -12.26
CA GLY A 78 -3.47 -19.34 -11.66
C GLY A 78 -3.40 -19.23 -10.14
N GLN A 79 -2.58 -20.03 -9.46
CA GLN A 79 -2.25 -19.81 -8.06
C GLN A 79 -1.12 -18.78 -7.95
N TYR A 80 -1.14 -17.99 -6.87
CA TYR A 80 -0.18 -16.91 -6.60
C TYR A 80 0.23 -16.95 -5.13
N ARG A 81 1.42 -16.42 -4.81
CA ARG A 81 1.82 -16.21 -3.41
C ARG A 81 0.91 -15.20 -2.71
N TYR A 82 0.39 -14.25 -3.48
CA TYR A 82 -0.70 -13.36 -3.08
C TYR A 82 -1.49 -12.94 -4.32
N GLY A 83 -2.82 -13.05 -4.24
CA GLY A 83 -3.71 -12.83 -5.38
C GLY A 83 -3.70 -11.41 -5.93
N ALA A 84 -4.26 -11.24 -7.13
CA ALA A 84 -4.46 -9.93 -7.74
C ALA A 84 -5.43 -9.08 -6.90
N HIS A 85 -5.01 -7.88 -6.54
CA HIS A 85 -5.80 -6.94 -5.77
C HIS A 85 -5.28 -5.51 -5.98
N VAL A 86 -6.05 -4.53 -5.50
CA VAL A 86 -5.59 -3.15 -5.30
C VAL A 86 -5.54 -2.87 -3.80
N ASP A 87 -4.56 -2.11 -3.35
CA ASP A 87 -4.47 -1.74 -1.94
C ASP A 87 -5.65 -0.87 -1.53
N TYR A 88 -6.06 -0.99 -0.27
CA TYR A 88 -6.96 -0.03 0.34
C TYR A 88 -6.20 1.23 0.74
N GLY A 89 -6.91 2.36 0.74
CA GLY A 89 -6.48 3.51 1.51
C GLY A 89 -5.50 4.42 0.78
N GLY A 90 -4.49 4.82 1.54
CA GLY A 90 -3.52 5.86 1.27
C GLY A 90 -2.47 5.51 0.21
N PHE A 91 -1.24 5.75 0.61
CA PHE A 91 -0.06 5.25 -0.04
C PHE A 91 0.36 3.91 0.59
N THR A 92 0.91 3.04 -0.24
CA THR A 92 1.66 1.86 0.20
C THR A 92 3.14 2.11 -0.04
N LEU A 93 3.95 1.91 1.00
CA LEU A 93 5.40 1.95 0.97
C LEU A 93 5.92 0.51 1.16
N LEU A 94 6.43 -0.07 0.08
CA LEU A 94 6.90 -1.45 0.05
C LEU A 94 8.42 -1.48 -0.03
N LEU A 95 9.04 -2.11 0.97
CA LEU A 95 10.42 -2.58 0.88
C LEU A 95 10.41 -4.06 0.45
N GLN A 96 10.95 -4.32 -0.74
CA GLN A 96 11.03 -5.65 -1.34
C GLN A 96 12.27 -6.41 -0.86
N ASP A 97 12.22 -7.74 -0.91
CA ASP A 97 13.41 -8.57 -0.77
C ASP A 97 14.37 -8.28 -1.93
N PRO A 98 15.69 -8.06 -1.70
CA PRO A 98 16.66 -7.84 -2.77
C PRO A 98 16.72 -8.97 -3.79
N THR A 99 16.23 -10.16 -3.45
CA THR A 99 16.20 -11.32 -4.35
C THR A 99 15.00 -11.34 -5.31
N ASP A 100 14.01 -10.45 -5.14
CA ASP A 100 12.78 -10.43 -5.96
C ASP A 100 13.05 -10.33 -7.47
N GLY A 101 12.24 -11.07 -8.24
CA GLY A 101 12.28 -11.07 -9.70
C GLY A 101 13.45 -11.83 -10.35
N VAL A 102 14.43 -12.33 -9.58
CA VAL A 102 15.54 -13.19 -10.08
C VAL A 102 15.13 -14.67 -10.08
N GLY A 103 13.97 -14.99 -10.67
CA GLY A 103 13.37 -16.33 -10.65
C GLY A 103 12.75 -16.73 -9.30
N MET A 104 12.73 -15.82 -8.32
CA MET A 104 12.04 -15.92 -7.02
C MET A 104 10.52 -15.73 -7.12
N GLY A 105 10.01 -15.30 -8.27
CA GLY A 105 8.72 -14.64 -8.32
C GLY A 105 8.86 -13.27 -7.65
N GLY A 106 7.77 -12.71 -7.16
CA GLY A 106 7.80 -11.40 -6.51
C GLY A 106 6.67 -10.49 -6.98
N LEU A 107 6.82 -9.20 -6.74
CA LEU A 107 5.80 -8.22 -7.06
C LEU A 107 5.59 -8.14 -8.58
N GLU A 108 4.33 -8.24 -8.98
CA GLU A 108 3.88 -7.98 -10.34
C GLU A 108 2.76 -6.93 -10.31
N VAL A 109 2.83 -5.96 -11.22
CA VAL A 109 1.82 -4.91 -11.40
C VAL A 109 1.18 -5.06 -12.77
N GLN A 110 -0.14 -4.93 -12.84
CA GLN A 110 -0.86 -4.98 -14.11
C GLN A 110 -0.86 -3.60 -14.78
N ASP A 111 -0.38 -3.55 -16.01
CA ASP A 111 -0.50 -2.35 -16.84
C ASP A 111 -1.98 -2.11 -17.20
N PRO A 112 -2.56 -0.94 -16.90
CA PRO A 112 -3.98 -0.70 -17.07
C PRO A 112 -4.42 -0.70 -18.54
N LYS A 113 -3.52 -0.41 -19.48
CA LYS A 113 -3.81 -0.32 -20.93
C LYS A 113 -3.75 -1.68 -21.62
N SER A 114 -2.61 -2.37 -21.51
CA SER A 114 -2.33 -3.65 -22.15
C SER A 114 -2.83 -4.86 -21.36
N LYS A 115 -3.20 -4.67 -20.09
CA LYS A 115 -3.60 -5.74 -19.14
C LYS A 115 -2.49 -6.76 -18.84
N ARG A 116 -1.26 -6.50 -19.30
CA ARG A 116 -0.09 -7.34 -19.04
C ARG A 116 0.41 -7.16 -17.62
N TRP A 117 0.87 -8.25 -17.03
CA TRP A 117 1.57 -8.23 -15.74
C TRP A 117 3.04 -7.94 -15.96
N LEU A 118 3.56 -6.96 -15.23
CA LEU A 118 4.94 -6.50 -15.28
C LEU A 118 5.61 -6.79 -13.95
N THR A 119 6.74 -7.49 -13.97
CA THR A 119 7.56 -7.73 -12.79
C THR A 119 8.19 -6.43 -12.31
N VAL A 120 8.07 -6.13 -11.02
CA VAL A 120 8.73 -5.00 -10.38
C VAL A 120 10.00 -5.52 -9.69
N LEU A 121 11.15 -5.23 -10.29
CA LEU A 121 12.44 -5.59 -9.69
C LEU A 121 12.81 -4.61 -8.55
N PRO A 122 13.41 -5.09 -7.45
CA PRO A 122 14.06 -4.22 -6.47
C PRO A 122 15.05 -3.29 -7.15
N ARG A 123 15.11 -2.04 -6.66
CA ARG A 123 16.04 -1.04 -7.16
C ARG A 123 16.85 -0.48 -6.02
N LYS A 124 18.07 -0.04 -6.37
CA LYS A 124 18.89 0.78 -5.48
C LYS A 124 18.58 2.25 -5.71
N GLY A 125 18.57 3.01 -4.62
CA GLY A 125 18.54 4.46 -4.62
C GLY A 125 19.84 5.07 -5.13
N ARG A 126 19.89 6.41 -5.17
CA ARG A 126 21.04 7.17 -5.68
C ARG A 126 22.34 6.88 -4.92
N ASP A 127 22.22 6.57 -3.63
CA ASP A 127 23.36 6.33 -2.74
C ASP A 127 23.67 4.84 -2.54
N GLY A 128 23.09 3.96 -3.38
CA GLY A 128 23.30 2.50 -3.29
C GLY A 128 22.41 1.78 -2.25
N GLU A 129 21.60 2.53 -1.51
CA GLU A 129 20.63 2.00 -0.53
C GLU A 129 19.42 1.33 -1.19
N GLU A 130 18.67 0.51 -0.46
CA GLU A 130 17.42 -0.06 -0.98
C GLU A 130 16.38 1.03 -1.27
N ALA A 131 15.67 0.89 -2.40
CA ALA A 131 14.59 1.80 -2.76
C ALA A 131 13.22 1.21 -2.38
N TYR A 132 12.34 2.08 -1.89
CA TYR A 132 10.94 1.75 -1.69
C TYR A 132 10.19 1.76 -3.02
N THR A 133 9.34 0.75 -3.21
CA THR A 133 8.27 0.81 -4.20
C THR A 133 7.07 1.50 -3.57
N VAL A 134 6.53 2.52 -4.26
CA VAL A 134 5.42 3.31 -3.75
C VAL A 134 4.24 3.21 -4.72
N ASN A 135 3.06 2.87 -4.21
CA ASN A 135 1.81 2.89 -4.97
C ASN A 135 0.70 3.57 -4.17
N VAL A 136 -0.40 3.87 -4.83
CA VAL A 136 -1.62 4.42 -4.22
C VAL A 136 -2.71 3.37 -4.14
N GLY A 137 -3.53 3.46 -3.10
CA GLY A 137 -4.75 2.67 -2.94
C GLY A 137 -5.94 3.29 -3.65
N ASP A 138 -7.05 2.54 -3.67
CA ASP A 138 -8.30 2.96 -4.30
C ASP A 138 -8.95 4.19 -3.66
N LEU A 139 -8.71 4.44 -2.36
CA LEU A 139 -9.15 5.67 -1.70
C LEU A 139 -8.46 6.89 -2.32
N TRP A 140 -7.14 6.86 -2.60
CA TRP A 140 -6.46 7.95 -3.32
C TRP A 140 -6.95 8.13 -4.74
N GLN A 141 -7.24 7.03 -5.44
CA GLN A 141 -7.83 7.12 -6.78
C GLN A 141 -9.15 7.88 -6.74
N ARG A 142 -10.01 7.58 -5.76
CA ARG A 142 -11.27 8.31 -5.55
C ARG A 142 -11.02 9.77 -5.16
N TRP A 143 -10.11 10.02 -4.23
CA TRP A 143 -9.81 11.37 -3.73
C TRP A 143 -9.31 12.30 -4.84
N THR A 144 -8.46 11.77 -5.72
CA THR A 144 -7.92 12.48 -6.88
C THR A 144 -8.85 12.45 -8.10
N ASN A 145 -10.08 11.94 -7.95
CA ASN A 145 -11.08 11.85 -9.01
C ASN A 145 -10.58 11.11 -10.27
N ASP A 146 -9.87 10.00 -10.06
CA ASP A 146 -9.15 9.16 -11.04
C ASP A 146 -7.94 9.79 -11.73
N LEU A 147 -7.41 10.90 -11.22
CA LEU A 147 -6.15 11.41 -11.77
C LEU A 147 -4.99 10.44 -11.48
N TRP A 148 -4.98 9.84 -10.29
CA TRP A 148 -4.03 8.79 -9.92
C TRP A 148 -4.75 7.45 -9.84
N HIS A 149 -4.14 6.40 -10.40
CA HIS A 149 -4.78 5.10 -10.52
C HIS A 149 -4.18 4.07 -9.55
N ALA A 150 -5.06 3.39 -8.82
CA ALA A 150 -4.71 2.23 -8.02
C ALA A 150 -4.55 1.01 -8.94
N ASN A 151 -3.32 0.59 -9.16
CA ASN A 151 -3.03 -0.52 -10.08
C ASN A 151 -3.22 -1.87 -9.39
N ASN A 152 -3.81 -2.82 -10.11
CA ASN A 152 -3.82 -4.21 -9.68
C ASN A 152 -2.38 -4.70 -9.55
N HIS A 153 -2.10 -5.37 -8.44
CA HIS A 153 -0.82 -5.99 -8.19
C HIS A 153 -1.01 -7.34 -7.50
N ARG A 154 -0.02 -8.21 -7.61
CA ARG A 154 -0.02 -9.57 -7.05
C ARG A 154 1.41 -9.99 -6.71
N VAL A 155 1.55 -11.12 -6.02
CA VAL A 155 2.86 -11.74 -5.78
C VAL A 155 2.94 -13.05 -6.56
N GLY A 156 3.74 -13.05 -7.62
CA GLY A 156 4.00 -14.19 -8.47
C GLY A 156 4.78 -15.29 -7.76
N ASN A 157 4.64 -16.52 -8.27
CA ASN A 157 5.43 -17.66 -7.82
C ASN A 157 6.83 -17.67 -8.48
N PRO A 158 7.83 -18.25 -7.82
CA PRO A 158 9.13 -18.50 -8.42
C PRO A 158 9.03 -19.48 -9.58
N THR A 159 9.95 -19.34 -10.53
CA THR A 159 10.10 -20.24 -11.68
C THR A 159 11.14 -21.34 -11.44
N LYS A 160 11.83 -21.31 -10.30
CA LYS A 160 12.81 -22.30 -9.83
C LYS A 160 12.77 -22.40 -8.30
N SER A 161 13.32 -23.45 -7.70
CA SER A 161 13.39 -23.52 -6.23
C SER A 161 14.21 -22.35 -5.68
N THR A 162 13.66 -21.70 -4.66
CA THR A 162 14.27 -20.50 -4.06
C THR A 162 14.21 -20.47 -2.54
N GLY A 163 14.86 -19.48 -1.91
CA GLY A 163 14.68 -19.20 -0.49
C GLY A 163 13.27 -18.66 -0.16
N ALA A 164 13.04 -18.40 1.13
CA ALA A 164 11.90 -17.59 1.56
C ALA A 164 12.08 -16.13 1.11
N ARG A 165 10.96 -15.45 0.85
CA ARG A 165 10.91 -14.03 0.48
C ARG A 165 10.29 -13.24 1.63
N LEU A 166 10.94 -12.15 2.03
CA LEU A 166 10.40 -11.22 3.00
C LEU A 166 9.93 -9.92 2.34
N ALA A 167 8.89 -9.29 2.87
CA ALA A 167 8.49 -7.96 2.44
C ALA A 167 7.95 -7.15 3.62
N LEU A 168 8.38 -5.89 3.71
CA LEU A 168 7.85 -4.94 4.69
C LEU A 168 6.92 -3.99 3.93
N VAL A 169 5.65 -3.99 4.32
CA VAL A 169 4.62 -3.19 3.66
C VAL A 169 4.01 -2.23 4.66
N PHE A 170 4.25 -0.94 4.48
CA PHE A 170 3.62 0.10 5.27
C PHE A 170 2.45 0.68 4.49
N PHE A 171 1.24 0.46 4.99
CA PHE A 171 0.01 1.01 4.45
C PHE A 171 -0.34 2.28 5.21
N SER A 172 -0.70 3.33 4.49
CA SER A 172 -1.28 4.52 5.11
C SER A 172 -2.77 4.63 4.87
N GLY A 173 -3.45 5.32 5.78
CA GLY A 173 -4.87 5.61 5.68
C GLY A 173 -5.18 6.90 6.43
N PRO A 174 -6.07 7.76 5.90
CA PRO A 174 -6.52 8.93 6.64
C PRO A 174 -7.37 8.50 7.85
N ARG A 175 -7.73 9.45 8.71
CA ARG A 175 -8.73 9.23 9.76
C ARG A 175 -10.00 8.64 9.15
N ALA A 176 -10.64 7.72 9.87
CA ALA A 176 -11.84 7.05 9.41
C ALA A 176 -12.99 8.03 9.09
N ASP A 177 -13.05 9.18 9.77
CA ASP A 177 -14.05 10.23 9.57
C ASP A 177 -13.76 11.18 8.40
N ALA A 178 -12.61 11.04 7.73
CA ALA A 178 -12.25 11.88 6.60
C ALA A 178 -13.25 11.67 5.46
N LEU A 179 -13.96 12.72 5.07
CA LEU A 179 -14.81 12.72 3.88
C LEU A 179 -13.92 12.65 2.63
N ILE A 180 -14.15 11.63 1.81
CA ILE A 180 -13.43 11.43 0.55
C ILE A 180 -14.28 11.97 -0.60
N GLU A 181 -13.96 13.20 -0.99
CA GLU A 181 -14.55 13.93 -2.11
C GLU A 181 -13.44 14.48 -3.03
N PRO A 182 -13.73 14.84 -4.29
CA PRO A 182 -12.73 15.37 -5.19
C PRO A 182 -11.98 16.55 -4.58
N LEU A 183 -10.65 16.50 -4.70
CA LEU A 183 -9.80 17.58 -4.24
C LEU A 183 -10.17 18.93 -4.89
N PRO A 184 -9.91 20.07 -4.22
CA PRO A 184 -10.11 21.40 -4.79
C PRO A 184 -9.53 21.50 -6.20
N GLY A 185 -10.30 22.00 -7.16
CA GLY A 185 -9.88 22.13 -8.56
C GLY A 185 -9.98 20.85 -9.42
N HIS A 186 -10.40 19.70 -8.87
CA HIS A 186 -10.42 18.42 -9.59
C HIS A 186 -11.82 18.02 -10.14
N GLY A 187 -12.68 19.02 -10.36
CA GLY A 187 -13.96 18.86 -11.07
C GLY A 187 -15.10 18.27 -10.22
N LYS A 188 -16.16 17.84 -10.90
CA LYS A 188 -17.33 17.21 -10.26
C LYS A 188 -17.00 15.80 -9.80
N SER A 189 -17.59 15.38 -8.69
CA SER A 189 -17.39 14.03 -8.16
C SER A 189 -17.92 12.96 -9.11
N LYS A 190 -17.06 11.99 -9.41
CA LYS A 190 -17.42 10.76 -10.11
C LYS A 190 -17.99 9.68 -9.18
N TYR A 191 -17.82 9.88 -7.87
CA TYR A 191 -18.20 8.92 -6.85
C TYR A 191 -19.21 9.54 -5.87
N PRO A 192 -20.08 8.74 -5.23
CA PRO A 192 -20.88 9.22 -4.11
C PRO A 192 -19.99 9.81 -2.99
N PRO A 193 -20.50 10.65 -2.09
CA PRO A 193 -19.76 10.98 -0.87
C PRO A 193 -19.64 9.74 0.02
N ALA A 194 -18.46 9.53 0.62
CA ALA A 194 -18.24 8.49 1.63
C ALA A 194 -17.05 8.87 2.52
N THR A 195 -17.06 8.41 3.77
CA THR A 195 -15.89 8.56 4.63
C THR A 195 -14.85 7.49 4.32
N ALA A 196 -13.58 7.73 4.70
CA ALA A 196 -12.53 6.71 4.59
C ALA A 196 -12.91 5.41 5.32
N GLY A 197 -13.53 5.53 6.50
CA GLY A 197 -14.01 4.39 7.28
C GLY A 197 -15.06 3.57 6.53
N ASP A 198 -16.03 4.21 5.88
CA ASP A 198 -17.04 3.52 5.08
C ASP A 198 -16.39 2.73 3.93
N LEU A 199 -15.45 3.36 3.22
CA LEU A 199 -14.72 2.73 2.10
C LEU A 199 -13.88 1.53 2.56
N LEU A 200 -13.25 1.62 3.74
CA LEU A 200 -12.54 0.50 4.33
C LEU A 200 -13.49 -0.66 4.60
N GLN A 201 -14.63 -0.40 5.25
CA GLN A 201 -15.60 -1.43 5.58
C GLN A 201 -16.17 -2.11 4.33
N GLU A 202 -16.54 -1.34 3.32
CA GLU A 202 -16.99 -1.88 2.03
C GLU A 202 -15.94 -2.80 1.39
N LYS A 203 -14.67 -2.39 1.42
CA LYS A 203 -13.58 -3.18 0.86
C LYS A 203 -13.33 -4.48 1.62
N LEU A 204 -13.32 -4.42 2.95
CA LEU A 204 -13.16 -5.60 3.79
C LEU A 204 -14.30 -6.61 3.58
N GLN A 205 -15.54 -6.13 3.45
CA GLN A 205 -16.69 -7.00 3.15
C GLN A 205 -16.56 -7.69 1.78
N ARG A 206 -16.03 -6.99 0.76
CA ARG A 206 -15.76 -7.58 -0.57
C ARG A 206 -14.58 -8.54 -0.60
N SER A 207 -13.64 -8.40 0.35
CA SER A 207 -12.39 -9.18 0.38
C SER A 207 -12.50 -10.43 1.26
N ASN A 208 -13.56 -10.57 2.06
CA ASN A 208 -13.89 -11.75 2.88
C ASN A 208 -14.76 -12.78 2.12
N LEU A 209 -14.72 -12.80 0.79
CA LEU A 209 -15.32 -13.82 -0.08
C LEU A 209 -14.25 -14.61 -0.84
#